data_AF-A0A8S1P8Q5-F1
#
_entry.id   AF-A0A8S1P8Q5-F1
#
_cell.length_a   1.000
_cell.length_b   1.000
_cell.length_c   1.000
_cell.angle_alpha   90.00
_cell.angle_beta   90.00
_cell.angle_gamma   90.00
#
_symmetry.space_group_name_H-M   'P 1'
#
loop_
_entity.id
_entity.type
_entity.pdbx_description
1 polymer ?
#
loop_
_entity_poly.entity_id
_entity_poly.type
_entity_poly.pdbx_seq_one_letter_code
_entity_poly.pdbx_strand_id
1 'polypeptide(L)'
;MPNILESFSKGLLKLKNEFMYQLDIFGQLPSFTVLNRNKYTSNLGFIMSILLGTLIAYYLIIEIQQMLSKSKPSIYQTEIQVIETNSYYLNNENFTLAITIANRFSEPLIGINRYFNLNVSQCTRERVKNQSTGNITVNLKCDEMPLEPCNMSHFTTDLQREYFKTIRFGAVQCINRDYQQKNPPVLKGQFNALEFKYLYIQFTVCKNTSTYQGCAPKEEIEDILQAGHYNVYKSDYISQLDNPSEPYKQIITNEFTGFSHSTSKTIVQQYRILQTTTDDGLIWDVENIQQNIQQTDWREISDFYNQQYLVLHIIKLEFKQTNNIRTYIKLQTVLGKLGGILQIFIMVVTILSKPIIDNLMKLEIANSLYRFYGESEKQSQRFTQVQINQTEREFQSANNNSKGLNSDINQKLNQSMFETFLIIFGFQKEKHQQFMKARKKIIKNLDIVTILKKLQEIDMLKKILFSKEQIEIIKNLPRPLIDQKSLISQKLLDCEIDKEKDNQSNIQSPLQSQQIRLSKPHFFSRMNSVFSRGQIDNQLQQYIDNCNDSQKNKGKFQNSLLKSPSSPLSNSQLIKSDEIEEPSQLKPKQ
;
A
#
# COMPACT_ATOMS: atom_id res chain seq x y z
N MET A 1 -40.60 32.19 25.99
CA MET A 1 -39.49 31.32 25.53
C MET A 1 -39.82 29.84 25.26
N PRO A 2 -40.96 29.22 25.64
CA PRO A 2 -41.19 27.78 25.35
C PRO A 2 -41.49 27.47 23.86
N ASN A 3 -42.11 28.39 23.14
CA ASN A 3 -42.51 28.14 21.73
C ASN A 3 -41.33 28.07 20.75
N ILE A 4 -40.17 28.66 21.10
CA ILE A 4 -38.95 28.59 20.26
C ILE A 4 -38.29 27.21 20.40
N LEU A 5 -38.27 26.65 21.61
CA LEU A 5 -37.71 25.31 21.87
C LEU A 5 -38.55 24.21 21.20
N GLU A 6 -39.88 24.39 21.16
CA GLU A 6 -40.79 23.45 20.50
C GLU A 6 -40.72 23.53 18.96
N SER A 7 -40.47 24.72 18.42
CA SER A 7 -40.20 24.91 16.99
C SER A 7 -38.86 24.28 16.59
N PHE A 8 -37.81 24.49 17.39
CA PHE A 8 -36.49 23.89 17.15
C PHE A 8 -36.51 22.37 17.24
N SER A 9 -37.27 21.79 18.18
CA SER A 9 -37.40 20.33 18.32
C SER A 9 -38.17 19.71 17.15
N LYS A 10 -39.24 20.35 16.66
CA LYS A 10 -39.98 19.93 15.46
C LYS A 10 -39.14 20.05 14.19
N GLY A 11 -38.30 21.10 14.09
CA GLY A 11 -37.32 21.26 13.02
C GLY A 11 -36.27 20.15 13.02
N LEU A 12 -35.66 19.86 14.18
CA LEU A 12 -34.72 18.76 14.35
C LEU A 12 -35.33 17.39 14.06
N LEU A 13 -36.60 17.17 14.39
CA LEU A 13 -37.32 15.92 14.10
C LEU A 13 -37.59 15.72 12.60
N LYS A 14 -37.96 16.79 11.87
CA LYS A 14 -38.09 16.74 10.41
C LYS A 14 -36.74 16.47 9.74
N LEU A 15 -35.70 17.18 10.18
CA LEU A 15 -34.35 17.05 9.64
C LEU A 15 -33.78 15.65 9.90
N LYS A 16 -33.98 15.10 11.10
CA LYS A 16 -33.64 13.71 11.46
C LYS A 16 -34.28 12.68 10.54
N ASN A 17 -35.55 12.86 10.19
CA ASN A 17 -36.30 11.89 9.38
C ASN A 17 -35.85 11.91 7.91
N GLU A 18 -35.58 13.09 7.33
CA GLU A 18 -35.01 13.18 5.98
C GLU A 18 -33.58 12.64 5.92
N PHE A 19 -32.76 12.97 6.92
CA PHE A 19 -31.38 12.52 7.00
C PHE A 19 -31.27 10.99 7.16
N MET A 20 -32.15 10.39 7.97
CA MET A 20 -32.27 8.93 8.07
C MET A 20 -32.56 8.28 6.72
N TYR A 21 -33.44 8.90 5.93
CA TYR A 21 -33.89 8.31 4.68
C TYR A 21 -32.79 8.29 3.60
N GLN A 22 -31.95 9.33 3.58
CA GLN A 22 -30.85 9.45 2.63
C GLN A 22 -29.62 8.61 3.02
N LEU A 23 -29.31 8.49 4.31
CA LEU A 23 -28.12 7.79 4.78
C LEU A 23 -28.27 6.27 4.94
N ASP A 24 -29.49 5.73 4.99
CA ASP A 24 -29.70 4.28 5.06
C ASP A 24 -29.39 3.61 3.71
N ILE A 25 -28.15 3.19 3.51
CA ILE A 25 -27.66 2.51 2.29
C ILE A 25 -28.37 1.15 2.10
N PHE A 26 -28.83 0.52 3.19
CA PHE A 26 -29.38 -0.83 3.19
C PHE A 26 -30.91 -0.89 3.12
N GLY A 27 -31.59 0.24 2.96
CA GLY A 27 -33.05 0.26 2.84
C GLY A 27 -33.55 -0.51 1.61
N GLN A 28 -34.65 -1.23 1.77
CA GLN A 28 -35.19 -2.12 0.75
C GLN A 28 -36.30 -1.45 -0.06
N LEU A 29 -36.34 -1.70 -1.37
CA LEU A 29 -37.47 -1.32 -2.20
C LEU A 29 -38.60 -2.33 -1.95
N PRO A 30 -39.78 -1.93 -1.44
CA PRO A 30 -40.91 -2.84 -1.32
C PRO A 30 -41.37 -3.24 -2.73
N SER A 31 -41.86 -4.48 -2.88
CA SER A 31 -42.32 -4.99 -4.19
C SER A 31 -43.53 -4.22 -4.76
N PHE A 32 -44.27 -3.53 -3.88
CA PHE A 32 -45.35 -2.61 -4.22
C PHE A 32 -45.20 -1.34 -3.38
N THR A 33 -45.63 -0.20 -3.92
CA THR A 33 -45.70 1.07 -3.19
C THR A 33 -46.79 1.01 -2.11
N VAL A 34 -46.49 0.35 -1.01
CA VAL A 34 -47.36 0.35 0.17
C VAL A 34 -47.18 1.70 0.87
N LEU A 35 -48.26 2.48 1.00
CA LEU A 35 -48.29 3.78 1.70
C LEU A 35 -47.48 4.93 1.04
N ASN A 36 -47.41 4.98 -0.30
CA ASN A 36 -46.69 6.05 -1.05
C ASN A 36 -45.18 6.16 -0.73
N ARG A 37 -44.55 5.11 -0.19
CA ARG A 37 -43.10 5.08 0.05
C ARG A 37 -42.40 4.16 -0.94
N ASN A 38 -41.33 4.67 -1.55
CA ASN A 38 -40.55 3.93 -2.54
C ASN A 38 -39.42 3.10 -1.91
N LYS A 39 -39.03 3.39 -0.66
CA LYS A 39 -37.99 2.67 0.08
C LYS A 39 -38.41 2.48 1.53
N TYR A 40 -38.28 1.26 2.02
CA TYR A 40 -38.36 0.93 3.42
C TYR A 40 -37.00 1.15 4.07
N THR A 41 -36.90 2.19 4.89
CA THR A 41 -35.72 2.47 5.71
C THR A 41 -35.99 1.99 7.14
N SER A 42 -34.97 1.38 7.75
CA SER A 42 -35.10 0.82 9.10
C SER A 42 -34.08 1.46 10.03
N ASN A 43 -34.45 1.60 11.31
CA ASN A 43 -33.50 2.08 12.33
C ASN A 43 -32.23 1.21 12.36
N LEU A 44 -32.36 -0.10 12.11
CA LEU A 44 -31.23 -1.02 12.04
C LEU A 44 -30.34 -0.74 10.82
N GLY A 45 -30.92 -0.56 9.63
CA GLY A 45 -30.18 -0.22 8.40
C GLY A 45 -29.40 1.10 8.52
N PHE A 46 -30.02 2.11 9.14
CA PHE A 46 -29.36 3.37 9.46
C PHE A 46 -28.20 3.22 10.45
N ILE A 47 -28.39 2.50 11.56
CA ILE A 47 -27.32 2.23 12.53
C ILE A 47 -26.15 1.49 11.85
N MET A 48 -26.44 0.47 11.02
CA MET A 48 -25.41 -0.25 10.27
C MET A 48 -24.69 0.64 9.25
N SER A 49 -25.40 1.56 8.61
CA SER A 49 -24.81 2.53 7.67
C SER A 49 -23.89 3.52 8.38
N ILE A 50 -24.27 4.02 9.57
CA ILE A 50 -23.41 4.86 10.40
C ILE A 50 -22.18 4.07 10.86
N LEU A 51 -22.36 2.86 11.40
CA LEU A 51 -21.25 2.03 11.87
C LEU A 51 -20.25 1.77 10.74
N LEU A 52 -20.74 1.41 9.56
CA LEU A 52 -19.93 1.24 8.38
C LEU A 52 -19.18 2.53 7.99
N GLY A 53 -19.90 3.65 7.94
CA GLY A 53 -19.30 4.97 7.66
C GLY A 53 -18.20 5.34 8.65
N THR A 54 -18.42 5.11 9.94
CA THR A 54 -17.42 5.39 10.99
C THR A 54 -16.18 4.50 10.88
N LEU A 55 -16.37 3.21 10.60
CA LEU A 55 -15.26 2.27 10.40
C LEU A 55 -14.41 2.65 9.19
N ILE A 56 -15.06 3.06 8.10
CA ILE A 56 -14.38 3.48 6.87
C ILE A 56 -13.67 4.82 7.05
N ALA A 57 -14.29 5.78 7.72
CA ALA A 57 -13.64 7.05 8.06
C ALA A 57 -12.41 6.82 8.95
N TYR A 58 -12.52 5.93 9.95
CA TYR A 58 -11.40 5.55 10.80
C TYR A 58 -10.26 4.90 10.00
N TYR A 59 -10.58 3.93 9.13
CA TYR A 59 -9.60 3.29 8.26
C TYR A 59 -8.93 4.27 7.29
N LEU A 60 -9.71 5.20 6.72
CA LEU A 60 -9.20 6.27 5.85
C LEU A 60 -8.19 7.15 6.60
N ILE A 61 -8.49 7.55 7.84
CA ILE A 61 -7.59 8.36 8.66
C ILE A 61 -6.26 7.62 8.88
N ILE A 62 -6.31 6.31 9.17
CA ILE A 62 -5.10 5.49 9.33
C ILE A 62 -4.27 5.45 8.05
N GLU A 63 -4.87 5.14 6.90
CA GLU A 63 -4.13 5.06 5.63
C GLU A 63 -3.59 6.42 5.19
N ILE A 64 -4.32 7.52 5.42
CA ILE A 64 -3.82 8.88 5.18
C ILE A 64 -2.64 9.18 6.10
N GLN A 65 -2.70 8.81 7.38
CA GLN A 65 -1.59 8.99 8.31
C GLN A 65 -0.37 8.17 7.88
N GLN A 66 -0.54 6.93 7.41
CA GLN A 66 0.54 6.10 6.87
C GLN A 66 1.16 6.71 5.61
N MET A 67 0.33 7.25 4.71
CA MET A 67 0.77 7.97 3.52
C MET A 67 1.58 9.23 3.89
N LEU A 68 1.06 10.06 4.79
CA LEU A 68 1.72 11.31 5.21
C LEU A 68 3.03 11.05 5.98
N SER A 69 3.05 10.02 6.82
CA SER A 69 4.27 9.59 7.53
C SER A 69 5.27 8.88 6.63
N LYS A 70 4.91 8.62 5.36
CA LYS A 70 5.73 7.85 4.41
C LYS A 70 6.19 6.51 4.99
N SER A 71 5.36 5.91 5.84
CA SER A 71 5.70 4.68 6.52
C SER A 71 5.65 3.50 5.55
N LYS A 72 6.71 2.69 5.48
CA LYS A 72 6.80 1.46 4.68
C LYS A 72 6.73 1.70 3.16
N PRO A 73 7.81 2.22 2.54
CA PRO A 73 7.88 2.28 1.09
C PRO A 73 7.88 0.88 0.45
N SER A 74 7.40 0.80 -0.79
CA SER A 74 7.65 -0.35 -1.65
C SER A 74 9.02 -0.20 -2.27
N ILE A 75 9.87 -1.22 -2.12
CA ILE A 75 11.25 -1.22 -2.59
C ILE A 75 11.42 -2.30 -3.64
N TYR A 76 11.90 -1.91 -4.82
CA TYR A 76 12.31 -2.83 -5.88
C TYR A 76 13.81 -2.67 -6.12
N GLN A 77 14.56 -3.76 -5.96
CA GLN A 77 16.00 -3.77 -6.17
C GLN A 77 16.34 -4.51 -7.47
N THR A 78 17.18 -3.89 -8.29
CA THR A 78 17.74 -4.51 -9.50
C THR A 78 19.25 -4.37 -9.51
N GLU A 79 19.95 -5.39 -10.00
CA GLU A 79 21.40 -5.34 -10.20
C GLU A 79 21.68 -5.39 -11.70
N ILE A 80 22.48 -4.45 -12.18
CA ILE A 80 22.94 -4.41 -13.57
C ILE A 80 24.47 -4.49 -13.60
N GLN A 81 25.00 -5.11 -14.66
CA GLN A 81 26.44 -5.11 -14.91
C GLN A 81 26.78 -3.90 -15.79
N VAL A 82 27.68 -3.05 -15.31
CA VAL A 82 28.10 -1.82 -16.00
C VAL A 82 29.59 -1.93 -16.31
N ILE A 83 29.93 -1.94 -17.61
CA ILE A 83 31.32 -2.01 -18.06
C ILE A 83 31.99 -0.63 -17.94
N GLU A 84 31.28 0.41 -18.34
CA GLU A 84 31.75 1.79 -18.30
C GLU A 84 30.87 2.57 -17.33
N THR A 85 31.41 2.83 -16.13
CA THR A 85 30.71 3.63 -15.14
C THR A 85 31.05 5.11 -15.32
N ASN A 86 30.15 5.97 -14.88
CA ASN A 86 30.48 7.37 -14.66
C ASN A 86 31.57 7.52 -13.59
N SER A 87 32.32 8.62 -13.65
CA SER A 87 33.30 8.97 -12.63
C SER A 87 32.60 9.21 -11.29
N TYR A 88 33.04 8.51 -10.24
CA TYR A 88 32.61 8.78 -8.87
C TYR A 88 33.75 9.49 -8.11
N TYR A 89 33.50 10.74 -7.71
CA TYR A 89 34.49 11.60 -7.05
C TYR A 89 34.44 11.40 -5.52
N LEU A 90 35.61 11.15 -4.92
CA LEU A 90 35.79 10.91 -3.49
C LEU A 90 36.21 12.21 -2.78
N ASN A 91 35.21 12.99 -2.38
CA ASN A 91 35.36 14.24 -1.64
C ASN A 91 35.34 13.98 -0.13
N ASN A 92 35.85 14.90 0.69
CA ASN A 92 35.87 14.73 2.15
C ASN A 92 34.46 14.59 2.77
N GLU A 93 33.44 15.12 2.11
CA GLU A 93 32.04 15.04 2.56
C GLU A 93 31.43 13.66 2.35
N ASN A 94 31.69 13.03 1.20
CA ASN A 94 31.11 11.72 0.87
C ASN A 94 32.04 10.56 1.21
N PHE A 95 33.35 10.80 1.29
CA PHE A 95 34.34 9.76 1.47
C PHE A 95 35.43 10.16 2.46
N THR A 96 35.64 9.33 3.47
CA THR A 96 36.77 9.44 4.39
C THR A 96 37.73 8.30 4.12
N LEU A 97 39.03 8.62 4.08
CA LEU A 97 40.12 7.65 4.02
C LEU A 97 41.25 8.16 4.91
N ALA A 98 41.56 7.40 5.95
CA ALA A 98 42.67 7.67 6.84
C ALA A 98 43.40 6.36 7.13
N ILE A 99 44.72 6.37 6.99
CA ILE A 99 45.54 5.15 7.00
C ILE A 99 46.54 5.25 8.14
N THR A 100 46.73 4.18 8.89
CA THR A 100 47.77 4.13 9.93
C THR A 100 48.42 2.76 10.01
N ILE A 101 49.71 2.76 10.30
CA ILE A 101 50.47 1.54 10.56
C ILE A 101 50.63 1.45 12.07
N ALA A 102 50.30 0.29 12.63
CA ALA A 102 50.43 0.03 14.05
C ALA A 102 51.35 -1.17 14.30
N ASN A 103 51.96 -1.22 15.47
CA ASN A 103 52.77 -2.36 15.90
C ASN A 103 51.89 -3.58 16.25
N ARG A 104 52.53 -4.67 16.69
CA ARG A 104 51.83 -5.89 17.15
C ARG A 104 50.86 -5.68 18.32
N PHE A 105 51.01 -4.57 19.06
CA PHE A 105 50.13 -4.17 20.16
C PHE A 105 49.07 -3.14 19.74
N SER A 106 48.93 -2.91 18.43
CA SER A 106 48.00 -1.94 17.84
C SER A 106 48.26 -0.48 18.25
N GLU A 107 49.49 -0.17 18.66
CA GLU A 107 49.92 1.21 18.90
C GLU A 107 50.41 1.83 17.59
N PRO A 108 50.02 3.08 17.27
CA PRO A 108 50.41 3.74 16.03
C PRO A 108 51.92 3.94 15.94
N LEU A 109 52.53 3.49 14.83
CA LEU A 109 53.95 3.65 14.55
C LEU A 109 54.24 5.04 13.99
N ILE A 110 55.11 5.77 14.69
CA ILE A 110 55.61 7.08 14.26
C ILE A 110 56.96 6.86 13.55
N GLY A 111 57.19 7.58 12.46
CA GLY A 111 58.44 7.50 11.69
C GLY A 111 58.27 7.21 10.21
N ILE A 112 57.23 7.81 9.59
CA ILE A 112 57.11 7.86 8.14
C ILE A 112 58.38 8.48 7.54
N ASN A 113 58.86 7.93 6.43
CA ASN A 113 60.15 8.25 5.80
C ASN A 113 61.40 7.84 6.59
N ARG A 114 61.31 7.38 7.85
CA ARG A 114 62.46 6.84 8.60
C ARG A 114 62.47 5.30 8.64
N TYR A 115 61.32 4.71 8.94
CA TYR A 115 61.15 3.26 9.04
C TYR A 115 60.40 2.69 7.84
N PHE A 116 59.38 3.41 7.38
CA PHE A 116 58.53 3.00 6.27
C PHE A 116 58.04 4.19 5.46
N ASN A 117 57.65 3.93 4.21
CA ASN A 117 57.00 4.90 3.35
C ASN A 117 55.57 4.46 3.06
N LEU A 118 54.66 5.42 3.02
CA LEU A 118 53.27 5.23 2.65
C LEU A 118 52.96 6.18 1.50
N ASN A 119 52.65 5.61 0.34
CA ASN A 119 52.31 6.37 -0.86
C ASN A 119 50.87 6.06 -1.25
N VAL A 120 50.12 7.09 -1.64
CA VAL A 120 48.78 6.93 -2.22
C VAL A 120 48.80 7.58 -3.60
N SER A 121 48.35 6.84 -4.61
CA SER A 121 48.36 7.29 -6.00
C SER A 121 47.01 7.06 -6.66
N GLN A 122 46.63 7.97 -7.54
CA GLN A 122 45.50 7.80 -8.44
C GLN A 122 46.03 7.16 -9.73
N CYS A 123 45.66 5.91 -9.98
CA CYS A 123 46.05 5.22 -11.20
C CYS A 123 44.91 5.28 -12.23
N THR A 124 45.27 5.67 -13.44
CA THR A 124 44.40 5.72 -14.61
C THR A 124 44.96 4.78 -15.66
N ARG A 125 44.15 3.81 -16.08
CA ARG A 125 44.47 2.87 -17.15
C ARG A 125 43.57 3.14 -18.34
N GLU A 126 44.18 3.49 -19.46
CA GLU A 126 43.49 3.79 -20.71
C GLU A 126 43.82 2.73 -21.75
N ARG A 127 42.78 2.21 -22.42
CA ARG A 127 42.93 1.32 -23.57
C ARG A 127 42.66 2.12 -24.84
N VAL A 128 43.72 2.45 -25.54
CA VAL A 128 43.64 3.20 -26.81
C VAL A 128 43.71 2.20 -27.95
N LYS A 129 42.67 2.19 -28.80
CA LYS A 129 42.70 1.41 -30.05
C LYS A 129 43.41 2.23 -31.11
N ASN A 130 44.56 1.75 -31.57
CA ASN A 130 45.28 2.43 -32.64
C ASN A 130 44.50 2.26 -33.95
N GLN A 131 44.07 3.37 -34.55
CA GLN A 131 43.20 3.37 -35.73
C GLN A 131 43.85 2.72 -36.96
N SER A 132 45.19 2.77 -37.06
CA SER A 132 45.92 2.24 -38.22
C SER A 132 46.23 0.74 -38.12
N THR A 133 46.41 0.19 -36.91
CA THR A 133 46.82 -1.22 -36.72
C THR A 133 45.71 -2.09 -36.13
N GLY A 134 44.65 -1.50 -35.59
CA GLY A 134 43.60 -2.21 -34.85
C GLY A 134 44.04 -2.75 -33.48
N ASN A 135 45.33 -2.66 -33.14
CA ASN A 135 45.88 -3.12 -31.87
C ASN A 135 45.46 -2.21 -30.72
N ILE A 136 45.21 -2.82 -29.57
CA ILE A 136 44.87 -2.12 -28.33
C ILE A 136 46.16 -1.93 -27.53
N THR A 137 46.56 -0.68 -27.32
CA THR A 137 47.66 -0.32 -26.42
C THR A 137 47.09 0.09 -25.07
N VAL A 138 47.69 -0.40 -23.98
CA VAL A 138 47.28 -0.08 -22.61
C VAL A 138 48.27 0.90 -22.01
N ASN A 139 47.83 2.12 -21.74
CA ASN A 139 48.62 3.14 -21.05
C ASN A 139 48.21 3.16 -19.58
N LEU A 140 49.18 3.02 -18.68
CA LEU A 140 48.97 3.15 -17.24
C LEU A 140 49.70 4.41 -16.75
N LYS A 141 48.95 5.36 -16.18
CA LYS A 141 49.48 6.56 -15.56
C LYS A 141 49.07 6.57 -14.09
N CYS A 142 50.02 6.70 -13.17
CA CYS A 142 49.73 6.83 -11.75
C CYS A 142 50.31 8.16 -11.25
N ASP A 143 49.44 9.01 -10.73
CA ASP A 143 49.81 10.31 -10.17
C ASP A 143 49.80 10.18 -8.64
N GLU A 144 50.93 10.45 -7.99
CA GLU A 144 51.05 10.39 -6.53
C GLU A 144 50.32 11.56 -5.87
N MET A 145 49.64 11.27 -4.76
CA MET A 145 48.90 12.24 -3.97
C MET A 145 49.64 12.53 -2.66
N PRO A 146 49.83 13.81 -2.30
CA PRO A 146 50.51 14.18 -1.07
C PRO A 146 49.71 13.75 0.15
N LEU A 147 50.39 13.16 1.11
CA LEU A 147 49.84 12.78 2.41
C LEU A 147 50.29 13.75 3.50
N GLU A 148 49.45 13.94 4.49
CA GLU A 148 49.78 14.68 5.71
C GLU A 148 49.14 14.04 6.95
N PRO A 149 49.67 14.31 8.16
CA PRO A 149 49.04 13.86 9.38
C PRO A 149 47.58 14.36 9.47
N CYS A 150 46.66 13.44 9.72
CA CYS A 150 45.24 13.78 9.83
C CYS A 150 45.01 14.78 10.97
N ASN A 151 44.15 15.76 10.73
CA ASN A 151 43.67 16.70 11.73
C ASN A 151 42.13 16.78 11.66
N MET A 152 41.50 17.41 12.67
CA MET A 152 40.04 17.56 12.71
C MET A 152 39.45 18.34 11.52
N SER A 153 40.27 19.06 10.75
CA SER A 153 39.84 19.81 9.58
C SER A 153 39.66 18.95 8.31
N HIS A 154 40.21 17.73 8.31
CA HIS A 154 40.00 16.75 7.23
C HIS A 154 38.60 16.16 7.25
N PHE A 155 37.94 16.19 8.42
CA PHE A 155 36.63 15.60 8.68
C PHE A 155 35.56 16.70 8.65
N THR A 156 34.74 16.70 7.59
CA THR A 156 33.76 17.76 7.35
C THR A 156 32.45 17.49 8.07
N THR A 157 31.96 16.24 8.06
CA THR A 157 30.66 15.88 8.62
C THR A 157 30.71 15.70 10.14
N ASP A 158 29.59 15.94 10.82
CA ASP A 158 29.50 15.80 12.28
C ASP A 158 29.80 14.36 12.75
N LEU A 159 29.33 13.37 11.99
CA LEU A 159 29.61 11.96 12.21
C LEU A 159 31.11 11.66 12.19
N GLN A 160 31.84 12.20 11.20
CA GLN A 160 33.28 12.01 11.11
C GLN A 160 33.99 12.65 12.30
N ARG A 161 33.62 13.89 12.64
CA ARG A 161 34.22 14.58 13.79
C ARG A 161 33.96 13.84 15.09
N GLU A 162 32.76 13.31 15.29
CA GLU A 162 32.41 12.56 16.49
C GLU A 162 33.23 11.27 16.60
N TYR A 163 33.32 10.49 15.53
CA TYR A 163 34.10 9.25 15.50
C TYR A 163 35.59 9.52 15.79
N PHE A 164 36.19 10.45 15.06
CA PHE A 164 37.63 10.70 15.14
C PHE A 164 38.06 11.47 16.40
N LYS A 165 37.16 12.10 17.16
CA LYS A 165 37.48 12.66 18.49
C LYS A 165 37.99 11.60 19.47
N THR A 166 37.61 10.34 19.30
CA THR A 166 38.03 9.23 20.17
C THR A 166 39.41 8.66 19.81
N ILE A 167 39.94 9.04 18.64
CA ILE A 167 41.16 8.46 18.07
C ILE A 167 42.34 9.42 18.26
N ARG A 168 43.51 8.87 18.60
CA ARG A 168 44.76 9.64 18.67
C ARG A 168 45.36 9.77 17.27
N PHE A 169 45.33 10.96 16.69
CA PHE A 169 45.77 11.23 15.32
C PHE A 169 47.27 11.07 15.04
N GLY A 170 48.12 10.96 16.06
CA GLY A 170 49.57 11.21 15.96
C GLY A 170 50.32 10.45 14.85
N ALA A 171 49.81 9.31 14.36
CA ALA A 171 50.40 8.60 13.21
C ALA A 171 49.40 8.21 12.12
N VAL A 172 48.21 8.82 12.11
CA VAL A 172 47.21 8.59 11.06
C VAL A 172 47.49 9.56 9.91
N GLN A 173 47.60 9.04 8.69
CA GLN A 173 47.86 9.81 7.48
C GLN A 173 46.58 9.96 6.66
N CYS A 174 46.34 11.18 6.19
CA CYS A 174 45.24 11.57 5.33
C CYS A 174 45.80 12.13 4.03
N ILE A 175 45.00 12.12 2.96
CA ILE A 175 45.32 12.88 1.75
C ILE A 175 45.27 14.37 2.11
N ASN A 176 46.27 15.14 1.68
CA ASN A 176 46.32 16.57 1.94
C ASN A 176 45.02 17.26 1.48
N ARG A 177 44.44 18.04 2.38
CA ARG A 177 43.11 18.62 2.19
C ARG A 177 43.03 19.56 0.98
N ASP A 178 44.01 20.45 0.82
CA ASP A 178 44.01 21.43 -0.27
C ASP A 178 44.17 20.76 -1.63
N TYR A 179 44.99 19.71 -1.68
CA TYR A 179 45.13 18.88 -2.86
C TYR A 179 43.83 18.14 -3.17
N GLN A 180 43.19 17.50 -2.19
CA GLN A 180 41.96 16.73 -2.37
C GLN A 180 40.79 17.60 -2.83
N GLN A 181 40.68 18.85 -2.34
CA GLN A 181 39.65 19.79 -2.80
C GLN A 181 39.84 20.20 -4.27
N LYS A 182 41.08 20.34 -4.74
CA LYS A 182 41.39 20.71 -6.13
C LYS A 182 41.35 19.51 -7.09
N ASN A 183 41.82 18.35 -6.63
CA ASN A 183 41.95 17.12 -7.40
C ASN A 183 41.40 15.92 -6.59
N PRO A 184 40.08 15.81 -6.42
CA PRO A 184 39.49 14.71 -5.66
C PRO A 184 39.78 13.37 -6.35
N PRO A 185 40.13 12.31 -5.60
CA PRO A 185 40.29 10.98 -6.15
C PRO A 185 39.03 10.51 -6.87
N VAL A 186 39.22 9.72 -7.92
CA VAL A 186 38.11 9.28 -8.78
C VAL A 186 38.15 7.78 -8.95
N LEU A 187 37.02 7.13 -8.71
CA LEU A 187 36.82 5.74 -9.12
C LEU A 187 35.98 5.71 -10.40
N LYS A 188 36.43 4.97 -11.40
CA LYS A 188 35.73 4.88 -12.70
C LYS A 188 36.02 3.55 -13.39
N GLY A 189 34.98 2.96 -13.97
CA GLY A 189 35.08 1.78 -14.80
C GLY A 189 35.49 0.52 -14.03
N GLN A 190 35.50 -0.59 -14.75
CA GLN A 190 36.11 -1.84 -14.31
C GLN A 190 37.42 -2.09 -15.07
N PHE A 191 38.14 -3.14 -14.68
CA PHE A 191 39.34 -3.57 -15.39
C PHE A 191 39.07 -3.63 -16.90
N ASN A 192 37.96 -4.21 -17.36
CA ASN A 192 37.72 -4.33 -18.79
C ASN A 192 37.23 -3.06 -19.52
N ALA A 193 37.08 -1.91 -18.86
CA ALA A 193 36.67 -0.65 -19.48
C ALA A 193 37.76 -0.03 -20.39
N LEU A 194 37.35 0.94 -21.23
CA LEU A 194 38.27 1.80 -21.96
C LEU A 194 39.11 2.68 -21.03
N GLU A 195 38.48 3.19 -19.97
CA GLU A 195 39.12 4.00 -18.93
C GLU A 195 38.81 3.37 -17.57
N PHE A 196 39.87 2.99 -16.84
CA PHE A 196 39.77 2.41 -15.51
C PHE A 196 40.58 3.23 -14.52
N LYS A 197 39.90 3.83 -13.54
CA LYS A 197 40.47 4.67 -12.49
C LYS A 197 40.26 4.03 -11.13
N TYR A 198 41.34 3.90 -10.39
CA TYR A 198 41.35 3.28 -9.06
C TYR A 198 42.41 3.93 -8.17
N LEU A 199 42.22 3.79 -6.87
CA LEU A 199 43.17 4.23 -5.86
C LEU A 199 44.15 3.11 -5.54
N TYR A 200 45.43 3.47 -5.47
CA TYR A 200 46.55 2.58 -5.24
C TYR A 200 47.32 3.07 -4.02
N ILE A 201 47.36 2.27 -2.96
CA ILE A 201 48.05 2.60 -1.71
C ILE A 201 49.18 1.59 -1.54
N GLN A 202 50.39 2.09 -1.32
CA GLN A 202 51.57 1.25 -1.18
C GLN A 202 52.27 1.55 0.15
N PHE A 203 52.38 0.52 0.98
CA PHE A 203 53.15 0.53 2.22
C PHE A 203 54.45 -0.25 2.00
N THR A 204 55.57 0.46 2.10
CA THR A 204 56.90 -0.06 1.77
C THR A 204 57.88 0.19 2.90
N VAL A 205 58.90 -0.68 3.00
CA VAL A 205 60.02 -0.49 3.91
C VAL A 205 60.88 0.68 3.43
N CYS A 206 61.35 1.54 4.33
CA CYS A 206 62.25 2.64 3.96
C CYS A 206 63.55 2.09 3.38
N LYS A 207 63.95 2.58 2.21
CA LYS A 207 65.23 2.25 1.57
C LYS A 207 65.99 3.52 1.26
N ASN A 208 67.27 3.54 1.63
CA ASN A 208 68.16 4.61 1.22
C ASN A 208 68.33 4.57 -0.30
N THR A 209 68.02 5.68 -0.95
CA THR A 209 68.21 5.89 -2.40
C THR A 209 69.35 6.88 -2.62
N SER A 210 69.74 7.09 -3.88
CA SER A 210 70.69 8.15 -4.24
C SER A 210 70.19 9.55 -3.88
N THR A 211 68.88 9.73 -3.71
CA THR A 211 68.24 11.02 -3.41
C THR A 211 67.83 11.18 -1.94
N TYR A 212 67.73 10.09 -1.17
CA TYR A 212 67.29 10.11 0.22
C TYR A 212 68.09 9.12 1.08
N GLN A 213 68.76 9.62 2.13
CA GLN A 213 69.58 8.82 3.06
C GLN A 213 69.06 8.85 4.50
N GLY A 214 67.79 9.21 4.72
CA GLY A 214 67.22 9.39 6.06
C GLY A 214 66.65 8.12 6.70
N CYS A 215 66.78 6.94 6.08
CA CYS A 215 66.25 5.71 6.66
C CYS A 215 67.11 5.22 7.84
N ALA A 216 66.44 4.62 8.83
CA ALA A 216 67.11 3.97 9.95
C ALA A 216 67.95 2.74 9.51
N PRO A 217 68.88 2.25 10.36
CA PRO A 217 69.58 0.98 10.12
C PRO A 217 68.59 -0.17 9.88
N LYS A 218 68.97 -1.11 9.01
CA LYS A 218 68.10 -2.23 8.62
C LYS A 218 67.62 -3.05 9.82
N GLU A 219 68.49 -3.29 10.79
CA GLU A 219 68.19 -4.02 12.02
C GLU A 219 67.09 -3.32 12.85
N GLU A 220 67.14 -1.99 12.97
CA GLU A 220 66.13 -1.19 13.68
C GLU A 220 64.79 -1.22 12.92
N ILE A 221 64.83 -1.14 11.59
CA ILE A 221 63.64 -1.23 10.73
C ILE A 221 62.98 -2.60 10.85
N GLU A 222 63.77 -3.68 10.80
CA GLU A 222 63.27 -5.05 10.89
C GLU A 222 62.67 -5.38 12.26
N ASP A 223 63.23 -4.84 13.34
CA ASP A 223 62.68 -4.99 14.70
C ASP A 223 61.32 -4.28 14.82
N ILE A 224 61.21 -3.03 14.34
CA ILE A 224 59.97 -2.24 14.39
C ILE A 224 58.88 -2.81 13.47
N LEU A 225 59.26 -3.30 12.28
CA LEU A 225 58.33 -3.81 11.26
C LEU A 225 58.18 -5.34 11.26
N GLN A 226 58.67 -6.03 12.29
CA GLN A 226 58.64 -7.50 12.38
C GLN A 226 57.21 -8.04 12.18
N ALA A 227 56.25 -7.45 12.91
CA ALA A 227 54.83 -7.72 12.79
C ALA A 227 54.02 -6.49 13.24
N GLY A 228 52.93 -6.21 12.55
CA GLY A 228 52.06 -5.09 12.86
C GLY A 228 50.72 -5.16 12.16
N HIS A 229 49.95 -4.09 12.26
CA HIS A 229 48.64 -3.95 11.64
C HIS A 229 48.62 -2.76 10.69
N TYR A 230 48.20 -3.00 9.46
CA TYR A 230 47.82 -1.97 8.50
C TYR A 230 46.35 -1.64 8.73
N ASN A 231 46.05 -0.46 9.26
CA ASN A 231 44.69 -0.03 9.58
C ASN A 231 44.21 1.02 8.57
N VAL A 232 42.97 0.88 8.13
CA VAL A 232 42.30 1.81 7.22
C VAL A 232 40.97 2.20 7.84
N TYR A 233 40.89 3.46 8.27
CA TYR A 233 39.63 4.09 8.62
C TYR A 233 39.00 4.62 7.35
N LYS A 234 37.78 4.19 7.07
CA LYS A 234 37.07 4.56 5.86
C LYS A 234 35.60 4.81 6.12
N SER A 235 35.00 5.65 5.29
CA SER A 235 33.56 5.78 5.26
C SER A 235 32.94 4.69 4.37
N ASP A 236 31.81 4.16 4.79
CA ASP A 236 30.95 3.28 4.01
C ASP A 236 29.49 3.77 4.13
N TYR A 237 28.60 3.27 3.28
CA TYR A 237 27.17 3.61 3.33
C TYR A 237 26.31 2.38 3.54
N ILE A 238 25.42 2.46 4.51
CA ILE A 238 24.34 1.49 4.70
C ILE A 238 23.10 2.02 3.99
N SER A 239 22.46 1.17 3.19
CA SER A 239 21.14 1.44 2.62
C SER A 239 20.06 1.32 3.70
N GLN A 240 19.38 2.43 3.98
CA GLN A 240 18.24 2.51 4.91
C GLN A 240 17.01 2.98 4.15
N LEU A 241 16.54 2.16 3.21
CA LEU A 241 15.49 2.53 2.27
C LEU A 241 14.13 2.81 2.95
N ASP A 242 13.94 2.32 4.17
CA ASP A 242 12.75 2.57 5.00
C ASP A 242 12.69 3.99 5.59
N ASN A 243 13.82 4.70 5.66
CA ASN A 243 13.88 6.05 6.23
C ASN A 243 13.37 7.08 5.21
N PRO A 244 12.35 7.89 5.54
CA PRO A 244 11.71 8.77 4.56
C PRO A 244 12.59 9.94 4.12
N SER A 245 13.49 10.42 5.00
CA SER A 245 14.37 11.56 4.73
C SER A 245 15.52 11.20 3.79
N GLU A 246 16.31 10.19 4.17
CA GLU A 246 17.52 9.81 3.44
C GLU A 246 17.61 8.27 3.32
N PRO A 247 17.82 7.74 2.09
CA PRO A 247 17.94 6.31 1.83
C PRO A 247 19.31 5.73 2.19
N TYR A 248 20.29 6.57 2.53
CA TYR A 248 21.65 6.15 2.85
C TYR A 248 22.11 6.77 4.15
N LYS A 249 22.79 5.99 4.97
CA LYS A 249 23.45 6.47 6.18
C LYS A 249 24.94 6.18 6.09
N GLN A 250 25.74 7.24 6.13
CA GLN A 250 27.20 7.10 6.21
C GLN A 250 27.56 6.47 7.55
N ILE A 251 28.54 5.57 7.53
CA ILE A 251 29.18 4.97 8.69
C ILE A 251 30.70 5.06 8.50
N ILE A 252 31.45 4.97 9.59
CA ILE A 252 32.91 4.90 9.53
C ILE A 252 33.32 3.57 10.15
N THR A 253 34.11 2.81 9.39
CA THR A 253 34.63 1.52 9.80
C THR A 253 36.16 1.59 9.86
N ASN A 254 36.74 0.83 10.79
CA ASN A 254 38.17 0.59 10.85
C ASN A 254 38.41 -0.84 10.41
N GLU A 255 39.10 -1.02 9.30
CA GLU A 255 39.51 -2.33 8.82
C GLU A 255 41.02 -2.48 8.97
N PHE A 256 41.45 -3.63 9.45
CA PHE A 256 42.85 -3.87 9.74
C PHE A 256 43.31 -5.22 9.23
N THR A 257 44.52 -5.23 8.71
CA THR A 257 45.19 -6.41 8.19
C THR A 257 46.56 -6.54 8.84
N GLY A 258 46.86 -7.70 9.42
CA GLY A 258 48.19 -7.97 9.94
C GLY A 258 49.22 -8.04 8.81
N PHE A 259 50.38 -7.44 8.98
CA PHE A 259 51.54 -7.55 8.08
C PHE A 259 52.76 -8.09 8.84
N SER A 260 53.73 -8.62 8.10
CA SER A 260 55.03 -9.02 8.60
C SER A 260 56.11 -8.70 7.57
N HIS A 261 57.34 -8.43 8.03
CA HIS A 261 58.49 -8.19 7.17
C HIS A 261 58.77 -9.35 6.18
N SER A 262 58.37 -10.58 6.49
CA SER A 262 58.61 -11.76 5.64
C SER A 262 57.54 -11.99 4.55
N THR A 263 56.47 -11.21 4.54
CA THR A 263 55.32 -11.42 3.62
C THR A 263 54.92 -10.13 2.92
N SER A 264 54.52 -10.24 1.65
CA SER A 264 53.84 -9.17 0.93
C SER A 264 52.36 -9.48 0.88
N LYS A 265 51.52 -8.49 1.21
CA LYS A 265 50.07 -8.61 1.13
C LYS A 265 49.50 -7.70 0.06
N THR A 266 48.57 -8.22 -0.73
CA THR A 266 47.72 -7.45 -1.63
C THR A 266 46.30 -7.46 -1.11
N ILE A 267 45.75 -6.28 -0.86
CA ILE A 267 44.38 -6.04 -0.43
C ILE A 267 43.62 -5.46 -1.60
N VAL A 268 42.50 -6.07 -1.96
CA VAL A 268 41.60 -5.57 -2.99
C VAL A 268 40.27 -5.23 -2.35
N GLN A 269 40.01 -3.94 -2.25
CA GLN A 269 38.77 -3.38 -1.75
C GLN A 269 37.85 -2.98 -2.92
N GLN A 270 36.62 -3.44 -2.90
CA GLN A 270 35.63 -3.17 -3.95
C GLN A 270 34.44 -2.39 -3.41
N TYR A 271 34.09 -1.34 -4.14
CA TYR A 271 32.90 -0.54 -3.90
C TYR A 271 31.89 -0.72 -5.02
N ARG A 272 30.63 -0.88 -4.65
CA ARG A 272 29.50 -0.90 -5.57
C ARG A 272 28.81 0.46 -5.56
N ILE A 273 28.42 0.93 -6.74
CA ILE A 273 27.54 2.09 -6.86
C ILE A 273 26.11 1.67 -6.50
N LEU A 274 25.52 2.37 -5.54
CA LEU A 274 24.11 2.32 -5.20
C LEU A 274 23.42 3.55 -5.78
N GLN A 275 22.41 3.34 -6.62
CA GLN A 275 21.54 4.40 -7.12
C GLN A 275 20.12 4.14 -6.61
N THR A 276 19.53 5.11 -5.93
CA THR A 276 18.15 5.01 -5.42
C THR A 276 17.32 6.08 -6.10
N THR A 277 16.31 5.65 -6.84
CA THR A 277 15.27 6.51 -7.40
C THR A 277 14.09 6.50 -6.44
N THR A 278 13.84 7.61 -5.77
CA THR A 278 12.69 7.79 -4.87
C THR A 278 11.58 8.51 -5.60
N ASP A 279 10.38 7.93 -5.59
CA ASP A 279 9.16 8.59 -6.01
C ASP A 279 8.45 9.20 -4.80
N ASP A 280 8.58 10.52 -4.67
CA ASP A 280 8.01 11.31 -3.56
C ASP A 280 6.63 11.90 -3.87
N GLY A 281 6.05 11.58 -5.03
CA GLY A 281 4.81 12.20 -5.47
C GLY A 281 3.56 11.63 -4.80
N LEU A 282 2.65 12.52 -4.37
CA LEU A 282 1.38 12.16 -3.72
C LEU A 282 0.36 11.54 -4.70
N ILE A 283 0.38 12.02 -5.95
CA ILE A 283 -0.57 11.66 -7.01
C ILE A 283 0.20 11.26 -8.27
N TRP A 284 1.12 12.12 -8.72
CA TRP A 284 1.97 11.89 -9.89
C TRP A 284 3.32 11.30 -9.48
N ASP A 285 4.11 10.83 -10.44
CA ASP A 285 5.47 10.35 -10.17
C ASP A 285 6.41 11.57 -10.07
N VAL A 286 7.17 11.69 -8.98
CA VAL A 286 8.21 12.72 -8.81
C VAL A 286 9.50 12.02 -8.41
N GLU A 287 10.38 11.84 -9.38
CA GLU A 287 11.62 11.08 -9.21
C GLU A 287 12.75 11.95 -8.66
N ASN A 288 13.35 11.49 -7.56
CA ASN A 288 14.59 12.01 -7.01
C ASN A 288 15.66 10.92 -7.01
N ILE A 289 16.81 11.20 -7.65
CA ILE A 289 17.89 10.23 -7.82
C ILE A 289 19.01 10.57 -6.84
N GLN A 290 19.38 9.61 -6.01
CA GLN A 290 20.52 9.72 -5.10
C GLN A 290 21.49 8.57 -5.31
N GLN A 291 22.78 8.91 -5.38
CA GLN A 291 23.85 7.95 -5.65
C GLN A 291 24.89 7.96 -4.53
N ASN A 292 25.30 6.78 -4.07
CA ASN A 292 26.39 6.58 -3.13
C ASN A 292 27.18 5.32 -3.46
N ILE A 293 28.27 5.06 -2.73
CA ILE A 293 29.04 3.83 -2.82
C ILE A 293 28.88 3.00 -1.56
N GLN A 294 28.86 1.68 -1.71
CA GLN A 294 28.84 0.73 -0.61
C GLN A 294 29.94 -0.30 -0.82
N GLN A 295 30.69 -0.62 0.24
CA GLN A 295 31.67 -1.69 0.17
C GLN A 295 31.00 -3.04 0.00
N THR A 296 31.49 -3.84 -0.93
CA THR A 296 30.99 -5.19 -1.18
C THR A 296 32.00 -6.28 -0.87
N ASP A 297 33.29 -5.98 -1.01
CA ASP A 297 34.32 -7.00 -0.89
C ASP A 297 35.63 -6.43 -0.31
N TRP A 298 36.27 -7.23 0.53
CA TRP A 298 37.61 -7.02 1.08
C TRP A 298 38.38 -8.33 0.96
N ARG A 299 39.25 -8.40 -0.06
CA ARG A 299 40.06 -9.61 -0.32
C ARG A 299 41.50 -9.37 0.05
N GLU A 300 42.06 -10.32 0.79
CA GLU A 300 43.47 -10.35 1.13
C GLU A 300 44.16 -11.51 0.44
N ILE A 301 45.28 -11.22 -0.22
CA ILE A 301 46.18 -12.20 -0.82
C ILE A 301 47.53 -12.00 -0.16
N SER A 302 48.14 -13.06 0.34
CA SER A 302 49.44 -13.00 1.00
C SER A 302 50.42 -13.91 0.28
N ASP A 303 51.58 -13.37 -0.05
CA ASP A 303 52.68 -14.07 -0.70
C ASP A 303 53.99 -13.82 0.09
N PHE A 304 55.05 -14.53 -0.30
CA PHE A 304 56.39 -14.24 0.20
C PHE A 304 56.80 -12.80 -0.15
N TYR A 305 57.60 -12.19 0.73
CA TYR A 305 58.02 -10.81 0.54
C TYR A 305 58.74 -10.62 -0.80
N ASN A 306 58.17 -9.77 -1.66
CA ASN A 306 58.66 -9.51 -3.01
C ASN A 306 59.72 -8.39 -3.07
N GLN A 307 60.18 -7.90 -1.92
CA GLN A 307 61.12 -6.79 -1.78
C GLN A 307 60.61 -5.44 -2.30
N GLN A 308 59.35 -5.32 -2.70
CA GLN A 308 58.76 -4.07 -3.21
C GLN A 308 57.82 -3.43 -2.20
N TYR A 309 56.92 -4.20 -1.60
CA TYR A 309 55.93 -3.69 -0.64
C TYR A 309 55.62 -4.72 0.45
N LEU A 310 55.25 -4.23 1.63
CA LEU A 310 54.68 -5.05 2.69
C LEU A 310 53.18 -5.19 2.51
N VAL A 311 52.51 -4.07 2.20
CA VAL A 311 51.07 -4.07 1.88
C VAL A 311 50.85 -3.24 0.63
N LEU A 312 50.09 -3.81 -0.29
CA LEU A 312 49.56 -3.15 -1.47
C LEU A 312 48.04 -3.13 -1.37
N HIS A 313 47.43 -1.97 -1.28
CA HIS A 313 45.98 -1.83 -1.13
C HIS A 313 45.37 -1.12 -2.35
N ILE A 314 44.47 -1.81 -3.04
CA ILE A 314 43.81 -1.35 -4.26
C ILE A 314 42.33 -1.12 -3.94
N ILE A 315 41.86 0.12 -4.09
CA ILE A 315 40.46 0.49 -3.93
C ILE A 315 39.87 0.78 -5.32
N LYS A 316 38.83 0.05 -5.71
CA LYS A 316 38.22 0.13 -7.05
C LYS A 316 36.70 -0.04 -7.03
N LEU A 317 36.05 0.29 -8.14
CA LEU A 317 34.64 -0.05 -8.35
C LEU A 317 34.46 -1.53 -8.74
N GLU A 318 33.36 -2.10 -8.28
CA GLU A 318 32.82 -3.37 -8.74
C GLU A 318 32.16 -3.19 -10.12
N PHE A 319 32.04 -4.29 -10.88
CA PHE A 319 31.37 -4.30 -12.19
C PHE A 319 29.83 -4.28 -12.09
N LYS A 320 29.27 -4.44 -10.89
CA LYS A 320 27.84 -4.39 -10.64
C LYS A 320 27.44 -3.01 -10.13
N GLN A 321 26.25 -2.57 -10.50
CA GLN A 321 25.56 -1.42 -9.94
C GLN A 321 24.19 -1.87 -9.43
N THR A 322 23.81 -1.41 -8.25
CA THR A 322 22.49 -1.69 -7.67
C THR A 322 21.59 -0.47 -7.85
N ASN A 323 20.47 -0.67 -8.53
CA ASN A 323 19.42 0.33 -8.71
C ASN A 323 18.22 -0.03 -7.84
N ASN A 324 17.93 0.82 -6.86
CA ASN A 324 16.79 0.70 -5.98
C ASN A 324 15.69 1.68 -6.42
N ILE A 325 14.48 1.20 -6.61
CA ILE A 325 13.30 2.04 -6.85
C ILE A 325 12.48 2.01 -5.56
N ARG A 326 12.29 3.19 -4.98
CA ARG A 326 11.56 3.40 -3.73
C ARG A 326 10.29 4.19 -4.02
N THR A 327 9.13 3.57 -3.85
CA THR A 327 7.83 4.21 -4.08
C THR A 327 6.99 4.26 -2.81
N TYR A 328 6.40 5.41 -2.52
CA TYR A 328 5.47 5.55 -1.40
C TYR A 328 4.02 5.28 -1.83
N ILE A 329 3.18 4.98 -0.84
CA ILE A 329 1.74 4.81 -1.06
C ILE A 329 1.19 6.13 -1.59
N LYS A 330 0.44 6.08 -2.69
CA LYS A 330 -0.21 7.25 -3.30
C LYS A 330 -1.67 7.37 -2.88
N LEU A 331 -2.22 8.57 -3.02
CA LEU A 331 -3.63 8.82 -2.73
C LEU A 331 -4.56 7.93 -3.58
N GLN A 332 -4.18 7.69 -4.83
CA GLN A 332 -4.93 6.80 -5.74
C GLN A 332 -5.01 5.36 -5.18
N THR A 333 -3.91 4.86 -4.62
CA THR A 333 -3.85 3.54 -4.00
C THR A 333 -4.70 3.48 -2.74
N VAL A 334 -4.67 4.51 -1.91
CA VAL A 334 -5.52 4.60 -0.70
C VAL A 334 -7.00 4.57 -1.08
N LEU A 335 -7.41 5.39 -2.04
CA LEU A 335 -8.80 5.41 -2.52
C LEU A 335 -9.22 4.09 -3.17
N GLY A 336 -8.32 3.44 -3.92
CA GLY A 336 -8.56 2.11 -4.49
C GLY A 336 -8.77 1.03 -3.43
N LYS A 337 -7.90 0.97 -2.41
CA LYS A 337 -8.06 0.07 -1.25
C LYS A 337 -9.37 0.33 -0.51
N LEU A 338 -9.67 1.60 -0.23
CA LEU A 338 -10.90 2.02 0.45
C LEU A 338 -12.14 1.56 -0.32
N GLY A 339 -12.17 1.76 -1.64
CA GLY A 339 -13.27 1.34 -2.50
C GLY A 339 -13.49 -0.17 -2.48
N GLY A 340 -12.41 -0.95 -2.60
CA GLY A 340 -12.49 -2.42 -2.53
C GLY A 340 -13.01 -2.93 -1.18
N ILE A 341 -12.50 -2.37 -0.09
CA ILE A 341 -12.91 -2.72 1.28
C ILE A 341 -14.39 -2.34 1.54
N LEU A 342 -14.79 -1.13 1.13
CA LEU A 342 -16.19 -0.68 1.22
C LEU A 342 -17.14 -1.64 0.49
N GLN A 343 -16.78 -2.09 -0.71
CA GLN A 343 -17.60 -3.03 -1.49
C GLN A 343 -17.77 -4.37 -0.77
N ILE A 344 -16.71 -4.91 -0.18
CA ILE A 344 -16.75 -6.15 0.60
C ILE A 344 -17.64 -5.98 1.83
N PHE A 345 -17.48 -4.89 2.59
CA PHE A 345 -18.31 -4.65 3.77
C PHE A 345 -19.78 -4.44 3.42
N ILE A 346 -20.10 -3.66 2.38
CA ILE A 346 -21.48 -3.51 1.90
C ILE A 346 -22.06 -4.88 1.56
N MET A 347 -21.31 -5.74 0.86
CA MET A 347 -21.75 -7.08 0.50
C MET A 347 -22.08 -7.92 1.75
N VAL A 348 -21.17 -7.99 2.72
CA VAL A 348 -21.36 -8.75 3.98
C VAL A 348 -22.55 -8.21 4.76
N VAL A 349 -22.62 -6.89 4.98
CA VAL A 349 -23.73 -6.26 5.71
C VAL A 349 -25.04 -6.46 4.98
N THR A 350 -25.08 -6.38 3.65
CA THR A 350 -26.29 -6.63 2.86
C THR A 350 -26.76 -8.08 3.02
N ILE A 351 -25.86 -9.06 2.93
CA ILE A 351 -26.20 -10.49 3.09
C ILE A 351 -26.82 -10.74 4.48
N LEU A 352 -26.25 -10.15 5.53
CA LEU A 352 -26.72 -10.32 6.91
C LEU A 352 -28.00 -9.53 7.20
N SER A 353 -28.10 -8.27 6.74
CA SER A 353 -29.20 -7.36 7.06
C SER A 353 -30.44 -7.59 6.20
N LYS A 354 -30.29 -8.05 4.95
CA LYS A 354 -31.40 -8.25 4.01
C LYS A 354 -32.54 -9.12 4.59
N PRO A 355 -32.30 -10.32 5.14
CA PRO A 355 -33.39 -11.12 5.70
C PRO A 355 -34.05 -10.46 6.92
N ILE A 356 -33.28 -9.70 7.71
CA ILE A 356 -33.80 -9.01 8.90
C ILE A 356 -34.71 -7.85 8.47
N ILE A 357 -34.23 -6.98 7.59
CA ILE A 357 -34.96 -5.80 7.10
C ILE A 357 -36.23 -6.21 6.36
N ASP A 358 -36.19 -7.27 5.55
CA ASP A 358 -37.37 -7.78 4.83
C ASP A 358 -38.46 -8.27 5.80
N ASN A 359 -38.06 -8.98 6.87
CA ASN A 359 -39.00 -9.42 7.90
C ASN A 359 -39.54 -8.25 8.73
N LEU A 360 -38.72 -7.25 9.06
CA LEU A 360 -39.17 -6.02 9.73
C LEU A 360 -40.21 -5.27 8.90
N MET A 361 -39.95 -5.09 7.60
CA MET A 361 -40.87 -4.49 6.65
C MET A 361 -42.21 -5.23 6.62
N LYS A 362 -42.19 -6.56 6.51
CA LYS A 362 -43.40 -7.39 6.51
C LYS A 362 -44.18 -7.30 7.81
N LEU A 363 -43.49 -7.20 8.95
CA LEU A 363 -44.11 -7.06 10.26
C LEU A 363 -44.77 -5.70 10.44
N GLU A 364 -44.15 -4.63 9.94
CA GLU A 364 -44.74 -3.29 9.93
C GLU A 364 -46.01 -3.23 9.06
N ILE A 365 -45.96 -3.85 7.87
CA ILE A 365 -47.15 -4.01 7.01
C ILE A 365 -48.22 -4.86 7.71
N ALA A 366 -47.84 -5.91 8.45
CA ALA A 366 -48.79 -6.72 9.20
C ALA A 366 -49.50 -5.93 10.30
N ASN A 367 -48.75 -5.11 11.03
CA ASN A 367 -49.28 -4.23 12.07
C ASN A 367 -50.15 -3.10 11.53
N SER A 368 -49.91 -2.65 10.29
CA SER A 368 -50.73 -1.61 9.66
C SER A 368 -52.02 -2.17 9.05
N LEU A 369 -52.01 -3.42 8.56
CA LEU A 369 -53.14 -4.03 7.88
C LEU A 369 -54.04 -4.88 8.79
N TYR A 370 -53.52 -5.47 9.86
CA TYR A 370 -54.26 -6.43 10.70
C TYR A 370 -54.26 -6.01 12.16
N ARG A 371 -55.38 -6.29 12.84
CA ARG A 371 -55.49 -6.24 14.31
C ARG A 371 -55.25 -7.63 14.87
N PHE A 372 -54.50 -7.73 15.97
CA PHE A 372 -54.18 -8.99 16.64
C PHE A 372 -54.97 -9.08 17.94
N TYR A 373 -55.69 -10.18 18.15
CA TYR A 373 -56.38 -10.45 19.41
C TYR A 373 -55.34 -10.84 20.47
N GLY A 374 -55.23 -10.06 21.54
CA GLY A 374 -54.47 -10.43 22.73
C GLY A 374 -55.27 -11.39 23.61
N GLU A 375 -54.61 -12.33 24.27
CA GLU A 375 -55.25 -13.30 25.18
C GLU A 375 -55.83 -12.70 26.48
N SER A 376 -55.93 -11.37 26.61
CA SER A 376 -56.44 -10.71 27.81
C SER A 376 -57.95 -10.87 28.07
N GLU A 377 -58.71 -11.55 27.20
CA GLU A 377 -60.16 -11.76 27.42
C GLU A 377 -60.54 -13.07 28.14
N LYS A 378 -59.59 -13.98 28.41
CA LYS A 378 -59.94 -15.28 29.05
C LYS A 378 -60.36 -15.18 30.53
N GLN A 379 -60.37 -14.00 31.15
CA GLN A 379 -60.73 -13.85 32.57
C GLN A 379 -62.09 -13.20 32.86
N SER A 380 -62.78 -12.61 31.87
CA SER A 380 -64.06 -11.90 32.11
C SER A 380 -65.33 -12.71 31.78
N GLN A 381 -65.22 -13.93 31.26
CA GLN A 381 -66.38 -14.77 30.90
C GLN A 381 -66.82 -15.78 31.97
N ARG A 382 -66.22 -15.79 33.17
CA ARG A 382 -66.64 -16.70 34.27
C ARG A 382 -67.65 -16.12 35.27
N PHE A 383 -68.10 -14.87 35.13
CA PHE A 383 -69.03 -14.25 36.09
C PHE A 383 -70.48 -14.11 35.63
N THR A 384 -70.87 -14.60 34.45
CA THR A 384 -72.25 -14.47 33.95
C THR A 384 -72.91 -15.81 33.67
N GLN A 385 -72.83 -16.75 34.62
CA GLN A 385 -73.67 -17.96 34.62
C GLN A 385 -74.01 -18.41 36.04
N VAL A 386 -74.45 -17.51 36.93
CA VAL A 386 -75.30 -17.86 38.08
C VAL A 386 -76.19 -16.66 38.41
N GLN A 387 -77.41 -16.65 37.86
CA GLN A 387 -78.64 -16.08 38.44
C GLN A 387 -79.70 -15.97 37.35
N ILE A 388 -80.34 -17.09 37.06
CA ILE A 388 -81.75 -17.10 36.66
C ILE A 388 -82.45 -17.92 37.74
N ASN A 389 -83.07 -17.22 38.69
CA ASN A 389 -84.33 -17.59 39.34
C ASN A 389 -84.53 -16.70 40.57
N GLN A 390 -85.78 -16.22 40.73
CA GLN A 390 -86.36 -15.48 41.86
C GLN A 390 -86.06 -13.98 41.87
N THR A 391 -86.99 -13.04 42.08
CA THR A 391 -88.45 -12.92 42.03
C THR A 391 -88.69 -11.40 42.19
N GLU A 392 -89.86 -10.91 41.79
CA GLU A 392 -90.32 -9.54 42.01
C GLU A 392 -90.02 -8.97 43.40
N ARG A 393 -89.54 -7.72 43.47
CA ARG A 393 -90.11 -6.64 44.28
C ARG A 393 -89.43 -5.28 44.03
N GLU A 394 -90.23 -4.28 44.34
CA GLU A 394 -90.17 -2.85 44.11
C GLU A 394 -88.98 -2.04 44.66
N PHE A 395 -88.86 -0.84 44.06
CA PHE A 395 -88.45 0.45 44.64
C PHE A 395 -86.96 0.84 44.79
N GLN A 396 -86.62 1.84 43.98
CA GLN A 396 -85.86 3.07 44.27
C GLN A 396 -84.36 3.06 44.66
N SER A 397 -83.68 3.95 43.94
CA SER A 397 -82.67 4.92 44.39
C SER A 397 -81.18 4.65 44.17
N ALA A 398 -80.65 5.56 43.33
CA ALA A 398 -79.44 6.35 43.52
C ALA A 398 -78.07 5.65 43.51
N ASN A 399 -77.39 5.91 42.39
CA ASN A 399 -76.07 6.54 42.33
C ASN A 399 -74.92 5.79 43.03
N ASN A 400 -74.06 5.13 42.24
CA ASN A 400 -72.62 5.27 42.42
C ASN A 400 -71.85 5.01 41.12
N ASN A 401 -70.89 5.89 40.88
CA ASN A 401 -70.01 5.99 39.73
C ASN A 401 -69.28 4.67 39.39
N SER A 402 -69.63 4.05 38.28
CA SER A 402 -68.74 3.15 37.55
C SER A 402 -68.22 3.85 36.29
N LYS A 403 -67.12 4.60 36.44
CA LYS A 403 -66.25 4.94 35.30
C LYS A 403 -65.54 3.67 34.83
N GLY A 404 -66.25 2.83 34.10
CA GLY A 404 -65.67 1.77 33.27
C GLY A 404 -65.20 2.37 31.96
N LEU A 405 -63.99 2.94 31.96
CA LEU A 405 -63.32 3.39 30.76
C LEU A 405 -62.87 2.14 29.98
N ASN A 406 -63.73 1.61 29.12
CA ASN A 406 -63.35 0.62 28.11
C ASN A 406 -62.41 1.31 27.11
N SER A 407 -61.11 1.29 27.40
CA SER A 407 -60.10 1.52 26.39
C SER A 407 -59.92 0.23 25.60
N ASP A 408 -60.42 0.21 24.37
CA ASP A 408 -60.02 -0.77 23.35
C ASP A 408 -58.50 -0.64 23.13
N ILE A 409 -57.73 -1.44 23.86
CA ILE A 409 -56.28 -1.50 23.69
C ILE A 409 -56.02 -2.24 22.38
N ASN A 410 -55.85 -1.46 21.30
CA ASN A 410 -55.34 -1.94 20.02
C ASN A 410 -53.91 -2.49 20.21
N GLN A 411 -53.79 -3.77 20.56
CA GLN A 411 -52.50 -4.43 20.73
C GLN A 411 -51.85 -4.70 19.37
N LYS A 412 -50.70 -4.06 19.14
CA LYS A 412 -49.80 -4.37 18.02
C LYS A 412 -49.05 -5.67 18.34
N LEU A 413 -48.65 -6.42 17.32
CA LEU A 413 -47.87 -7.67 17.48
C LEU A 413 -46.54 -7.45 18.21
N ASN A 414 -46.09 -6.20 18.29
CA ASN A 414 -44.78 -5.85 18.80
C ASN A 414 -44.71 -4.38 19.28
N GLN A 415 -44.06 -4.15 20.43
CA GLN A 415 -43.77 -2.82 20.97
C GLN A 415 -42.26 -2.46 20.91
N SER A 416 -41.34 -3.42 20.76
CA SER A 416 -39.89 -3.20 20.85
C SER A 416 -39.07 -3.91 19.77
N MET A 417 -37.94 -3.32 19.35
CA MET A 417 -37.00 -3.91 18.38
C MET A 417 -36.50 -5.30 18.79
N PHE A 418 -36.30 -5.52 20.09
CA PHE A 418 -35.84 -6.79 20.64
C PHE A 418 -36.93 -7.85 20.60
N GLU A 419 -38.18 -7.48 20.90
CA GLU A 419 -39.33 -8.36 20.71
C GLU A 419 -39.51 -8.73 19.23
N THR A 420 -39.29 -7.81 18.29
CA THR A 420 -39.29 -8.14 16.85
C THR A 420 -38.27 -9.20 16.53
N PHE A 421 -37.06 -9.07 17.08
CA PHE A 421 -35.99 -10.02 16.87
C PHE A 421 -36.37 -11.41 17.41
N LEU A 422 -36.90 -11.47 18.64
CA LEU A 422 -37.38 -12.72 19.25
C LEU A 422 -38.52 -13.38 18.44
N ILE A 423 -39.43 -12.56 17.87
CA ILE A 423 -40.50 -13.05 17.00
C ILE A 423 -39.93 -13.56 15.68
N ILE A 424 -38.99 -12.86 15.05
CA ILE A 424 -38.41 -13.25 13.75
C ILE A 424 -37.62 -14.56 13.86
N PHE A 425 -36.80 -14.70 14.91
CA PHE A 425 -35.98 -15.90 15.15
C PHE A 425 -36.73 -17.07 15.80
N GLY A 426 -38.03 -16.90 16.10
CA GLY A 426 -38.88 -17.99 16.60
C GLY A 426 -38.69 -18.33 18.08
N PHE A 427 -38.01 -17.46 18.84
CA PHE A 427 -37.86 -17.62 20.30
C PHE A 427 -39.22 -17.49 21.03
N GLN A 428 -40.17 -16.75 20.47
CA GLN A 428 -41.56 -16.67 20.95
C GLN A 428 -42.51 -17.41 20.00
N LYS A 429 -42.76 -18.71 20.26
CA LYS A 429 -43.49 -19.61 19.36
C LYS A 429 -44.87 -19.09 18.95
N GLU A 430 -45.67 -18.57 19.89
CA GLU A 430 -47.04 -18.13 19.63
C GLU A 430 -47.10 -16.87 18.75
N LYS A 431 -46.36 -15.81 19.14
CA LYS A 431 -46.27 -14.58 18.35
C LYS A 431 -45.64 -14.83 16.97
N HIS A 432 -44.65 -15.74 16.89
CA HIS A 432 -44.06 -16.18 15.62
C HIS A 432 -45.10 -16.84 14.71
N GLN A 433 -45.95 -17.74 15.23
CA GLN A 433 -47.02 -18.35 14.45
C GLN A 433 -48.05 -17.33 13.96
N GLN A 434 -48.43 -16.36 14.79
CA GLN A 434 -49.31 -15.26 14.38
C GLN A 434 -48.69 -14.42 13.27
N PHE A 435 -47.40 -14.08 13.40
CA PHE A 435 -46.64 -13.38 12.36
C PHE A 435 -46.57 -14.17 11.05
N MET A 436 -46.30 -15.48 11.09
CA MET A 436 -46.25 -16.32 9.90
C MET A 436 -47.61 -16.45 9.22
N LYS A 437 -48.70 -16.53 9.99
CA LYS A 437 -50.08 -16.49 9.45
C LYS A 437 -50.38 -15.14 8.79
N ALA A 438 -50.02 -14.02 9.43
CA ALA A 438 -50.18 -12.68 8.88
C ALA A 438 -49.37 -12.50 7.60
N ARG A 439 -48.10 -12.92 7.59
CA ARG A 439 -47.22 -12.93 6.41
C ARG A 439 -47.85 -13.70 5.25
N LYS A 440 -48.36 -14.92 5.49
CA LYS A 440 -49.02 -15.72 4.44
C LYS A 440 -50.27 -15.03 3.90
N LYS A 441 -51.07 -14.36 4.76
CA LYS A 441 -52.23 -13.56 4.34
C LYS A 441 -51.82 -12.32 3.55
N ILE A 442 -50.77 -11.61 3.97
CA ILE A 442 -50.22 -10.44 3.27
C ILE A 442 -49.75 -10.84 1.88
N ILE A 443 -48.97 -11.91 1.76
CA ILE A 443 -48.48 -12.40 0.46
C ILE A 443 -49.67 -12.80 -0.43
N LYS A 444 -50.68 -13.49 0.12
CA LYS A 444 -51.89 -13.86 -0.63
C LYS A 444 -52.70 -12.64 -1.07
N ASN A 445 -52.78 -11.60 -0.25
CA ASN A 445 -53.59 -10.40 -0.54
C ASN A 445 -52.83 -9.37 -1.40
N LEU A 446 -51.49 -9.40 -1.40
CA LEU A 446 -50.62 -8.62 -2.29
C LEU A 446 -50.31 -9.34 -3.62
N ASP A 447 -50.77 -10.58 -3.77
CA ASP A 447 -50.69 -11.29 -5.04
C ASP A 447 -51.60 -10.61 -6.06
N ILE A 448 -50.99 -10.08 -7.12
CA ILE A 448 -51.66 -9.39 -8.23
C ILE A 448 -52.81 -10.24 -8.76
N VAL A 449 -52.63 -11.56 -8.88
CA VAL A 449 -53.68 -12.46 -9.39
C VAL A 449 -54.88 -12.48 -8.45
N THR A 450 -54.63 -12.47 -7.14
CA THR A 450 -55.69 -12.44 -6.13
C THR A 450 -56.40 -11.09 -6.08
N ILE A 451 -55.68 -9.98 -6.21
CA ILE A 451 -56.25 -8.63 -6.30
C ILE A 451 -57.13 -8.51 -7.56
N LEU A 452 -56.62 -8.92 -8.71
CA LEU A 452 -57.36 -8.91 -9.98
C LEU A 452 -58.61 -9.79 -9.91
N LYS A 453 -58.49 -10.99 -9.32
CA LYS A 453 -59.63 -11.88 -9.11
C LYS A 453 -60.68 -11.26 -8.18
N LYS A 454 -60.26 -10.59 -7.10
CA LYS A 454 -61.17 -9.90 -6.18
C LYS A 454 -61.84 -8.69 -6.83
N LEU A 455 -61.13 -7.93 -7.65
CA LEU A 455 -61.70 -6.87 -8.49
C LEU A 455 -62.74 -7.44 -9.46
N GLN A 456 -62.45 -8.58 -10.09
CA GLN A 456 -63.39 -9.25 -10.98
C GLN A 456 -64.61 -9.81 -10.23
N GLU A 457 -64.43 -10.36 -9.03
CA GLU A 457 -65.53 -10.77 -8.15
C GLU A 457 -66.41 -9.58 -7.73
N ILE A 458 -65.82 -8.41 -7.45
CA ILE A 458 -66.55 -7.16 -7.20
C ILE A 458 -67.32 -6.71 -8.45
N ASP A 459 -66.72 -6.82 -9.64
CA ASP A 459 -67.41 -6.54 -10.90
C ASP A 459 -68.58 -7.51 -11.16
N MET A 460 -68.44 -8.77 -10.78
CA MET A 460 -69.54 -9.74 -10.83
C MET A 460 -70.62 -9.42 -9.80
N LEU A 461 -70.25 -9.07 -8.57
CA LEU A 461 -71.19 -8.67 -7.52
C LEU A 461 -71.94 -7.39 -7.91
N LYS A 462 -71.25 -6.44 -8.56
CA LYS A 462 -71.86 -5.24 -9.15
C LYS A 462 -72.92 -5.60 -10.20
N LYS A 463 -72.68 -6.64 -11.01
CA LYS A 463 -73.66 -7.14 -11.99
C LYS A 463 -74.87 -7.83 -11.34
N ILE A 464 -74.73 -8.33 -10.11
CA ILE A 464 -75.81 -9.00 -9.37
C ILE A 464 -76.63 -7.98 -8.56
N LEU A 465 -75.97 -7.04 -7.89
CA LEU A 465 -76.62 -6.06 -7.01
C LEU A 465 -77.30 -4.91 -7.76
N PHE A 466 -76.82 -4.57 -8.96
CA PHE A 466 -77.31 -3.41 -9.70
C PHE A 466 -77.95 -3.84 -11.02
N SER A 467 -79.06 -3.20 -11.39
CA SER A 467 -79.67 -3.37 -12.72
C SER A 467 -78.73 -2.83 -13.81
N LYS A 468 -78.94 -3.24 -15.07
CA LYS A 468 -78.12 -2.74 -16.20
C LYS A 468 -78.11 -1.20 -16.26
N GLU A 469 -79.26 -0.57 -16.00
CA GLU A 469 -79.41 0.89 -15.97
C GLU A 469 -78.61 1.53 -14.82
N GLN A 470 -78.64 0.93 -13.62
CA GLN A 470 -77.87 1.41 -12.47
C GLN A 470 -76.36 1.28 -12.67
N ILE A 471 -75.90 0.20 -13.32
CA ILE A 471 -74.49 0.02 -13.67
C ILE A 471 -74.04 1.06 -14.69
N GLU A 472 -74.92 1.42 -15.64
CA GLU A 472 -74.67 2.45 -16.64
C GLU A 472 -74.56 3.84 -16.00
N ILE A 473 -75.40 4.14 -15.00
CA ILE A 473 -75.27 5.34 -14.16
C ILE A 473 -73.93 5.35 -13.41
N ILE A 474 -73.51 4.22 -12.82
CA ILE A 474 -72.22 4.12 -12.12
C ILE A 474 -71.03 4.24 -13.08
N LYS A 475 -71.15 3.76 -14.33
CA LYS A 475 -70.11 3.95 -15.37
C LYS A 475 -70.02 5.41 -15.84
N ASN A 476 -71.14 6.13 -15.77
CA ASN A 476 -71.24 7.55 -16.08
C ASN A 476 -70.93 8.46 -14.89
N LEU A 477 -70.60 7.90 -13.71
CA LEU A 477 -70.01 8.70 -12.64
C LEU A 477 -68.74 9.35 -13.18
N PRO A 478 -68.56 10.67 -13.00
CA PRO A 478 -67.37 11.36 -13.45
C PRO A 478 -66.16 10.67 -12.81
N ARG A 479 -65.16 10.36 -13.64
CA ARG A 479 -63.86 9.87 -13.13
C ARG A 479 -63.39 10.84 -12.04
N PRO A 480 -62.80 10.35 -10.93
CA PRO A 480 -62.31 11.23 -9.90
C PRO A 480 -61.39 12.28 -10.54
N LEU A 481 -61.81 13.54 -10.49
CA LEU A 481 -61.01 14.66 -10.97
C LEU A 481 -59.85 14.81 -10.00
N ILE A 482 -58.64 14.55 -10.48
CA ILE A 482 -57.44 14.94 -9.75
C ILE A 482 -57.44 16.47 -9.76
N ASP A 483 -57.75 17.07 -8.61
CA ASP A 483 -57.82 18.52 -8.51
C ASP A 483 -56.45 19.12 -8.81
N GLN A 484 -56.36 19.78 -9.97
CA GLN A 484 -55.16 20.41 -10.48
C GLN A 484 -54.67 21.55 -9.56
N LYS A 485 -55.52 22.04 -8.64
CA LYS A 485 -55.15 23.01 -7.60
C LYS A 485 -54.17 22.44 -6.55
N SER A 486 -54.15 21.12 -6.34
CA SER A 486 -53.16 20.48 -5.47
C SER A 486 -51.74 20.47 -6.09
N LEU A 487 -51.64 20.41 -7.42
CA LEU A 487 -50.38 20.57 -8.16
C LEU A 487 -49.89 22.02 -8.17
N ILE A 488 -50.81 22.99 -8.17
CA ILE A 488 -50.45 24.42 -8.17
C ILE A 488 -49.89 24.82 -6.80
N SER A 489 -50.42 24.27 -5.69
CA SER A 489 -49.85 24.54 -4.35
C SER A 489 -48.45 23.94 -4.15
N GLN A 490 -48.16 22.77 -4.74
CA GLN A 490 -46.80 22.21 -4.73
C GLN A 490 -45.85 22.99 -5.64
N LYS A 491 -46.27 23.36 -6.85
CA LYS A 491 -45.45 24.21 -7.73
C LYS A 491 -45.20 25.61 -7.19
N LEU A 492 -46.12 26.19 -6.42
CA LEU A 492 -45.92 27.48 -5.77
C LEU A 492 -44.98 27.37 -4.57
N LEU A 493 -45.06 26.28 -3.78
CA LEU A 493 -44.08 26.02 -2.70
C LEU A 493 -42.67 25.75 -3.25
N ASP A 494 -42.55 25.02 -4.36
CA ASP A 494 -41.26 24.71 -4.98
C ASP A 494 -40.64 25.96 -5.66
N CYS A 495 -41.46 26.88 -6.19
CA CYS A 495 -40.99 28.16 -6.75
C CYS A 495 -40.53 29.18 -5.71
N GLU A 496 -41.02 29.12 -4.46
CA GLU A 496 -40.56 30.00 -3.37
C GLU A 496 -39.21 29.54 -2.79
N ILE A 497 -38.96 28.22 -2.77
CA ILE A 497 -37.69 27.66 -2.28
C ILE A 497 -36.52 27.92 -3.25
N ASP A 498 -36.78 27.98 -4.55
CA ASP A 498 -35.75 28.30 -5.55
C ASP A 498 -35.44 29.81 -5.62
N LYS A 499 -36.40 30.69 -5.30
CA LYS A 499 -36.18 32.16 -5.27
C LYS A 499 -35.37 32.64 -4.06
N GLU A 500 -35.30 31.87 -2.98
CA GLU A 500 -34.39 32.18 -1.84
C GLU A 500 -32.95 31.71 -2.07
N LYS A 501 -32.68 30.80 -3.02
CA LYS A 501 -31.30 30.37 -3.35
C LYS A 501 -30.60 31.25 -4.38
N ASP A 502 -31.34 31.93 -5.26
CA ASP A 502 -30.76 32.78 -6.31
C ASP A 502 -30.42 34.22 -5.85
N ASN A 503 -30.81 34.61 -4.63
CA ASN A 503 -30.48 35.94 -4.06
C ASN A 503 -29.20 35.99 -3.20
N GLN A 504 -28.40 34.91 -3.15
CA GLN A 504 -27.11 34.91 -2.43
C GLN A 504 -25.85 34.62 -3.28
N SER A 505 -25.96 34.53 -4.60
CA SER A 505 -24.77 34.42 -5.46
C SER A 505 -24.85 35.29 -6.69
N ASN A 506 -24.55 36.57 -6.53
CA ASN A 506 -24.10 37.45 -7.60
C ASN A 506 -23.27 38.63 -7.04
N ILE A 507 -21.96 38.42 -6.86
CA ILE A 507 -20.93 39.45 -7.07
C ILE A 507 -19.83 38.84 -7.95
N GLN A 508 -19.56 39.54 -9.05
CA GLN A 508 -18.43 39.45 -10.01
C GLN A 508 -18.42 38.35 -11.10
N SER A 509 -19.09 38.61 -12.24
CA SER A 509 -18.60 39.30 -13.46
C SER A 509 -17.24 38.86 -14.12
N PRO A 510 -16.96 39.17 -15.41
CA PRO A 510 -17.00 38.20 -16.51
C PRO A 510 -15.77 38.26 -17.46
N LEU A 511 -15.62 37.26 -18.36
CA LEU A 511 -15.24 37.39 -19.79
C LEU A 511 -15.06 35.96 -20.37
N GLN A 512 -15.96 35.49 -21.24
CA GLN A 512 -15.81 35.41 -22.72
C GLN A 512 -14.60 34.57 -23.19
N SER A 513 -14.69 33.59 -24.09
CA SER A 513 -15.82 33.15 -24.94
C SER A 513 -15.42 31.91 -25.78
N GLN A 514 -16.45 31.25 -26.34
CA GLN A 514 -16.48 30.33 -27.51
C GLN A 514 -16.23 28.83 -27.23
N GLN A 515 -17.33 28.06 -27.11
CA GLN A 515 -17.97 27.21 -28.16
C GLN A 515 -17.17 25.91 -28.43
N ILE A 516 -17.68 24.73 -28.09
CA ILE A 516 -18.52 23.89 -28.96
C ILE A 516 -19.46 22.97 -28.13
N ARG A 517 -20.62 22.68 -28.74
CA ARG A 517 -21.76 21.88 -28.28
C ARG A 517 -21.60 20.35 -28.47
N LEU A 518 -22.47 19.63 -27.74
CA LEU A 518 -23.06 18.28 -27.99
C LEU A 518 -22.16 17.07 -27.69
N SER A 519 -22.43 16.24 -26.68
CA SER A 519 -23.51 15.22 -26.67
C SER A 519 -23.39 14.35 -25.40
N LYS A 520 -24.52 13.83 -24.92
CA LYS A 520 -24.66 13.00 -23.70
C LYS A 520 -24.18 11.55 -23.94
N PRO A 521 -23.82 10.80 -22.87
CA PRO A 521 -24.07 9.36 -22.84
C PRO A 521 -25.09 8.98 -21.76
N HIS A 522 -26.07 8.18 -22.19
CA HIS A 522 -26.95 7.39 -21.34
C HIS A 522 -26.19 6.18 -20.78
N PHE A 523 -26.32 5.91 -19.48
CA PHE A 523 -25.96 4.61 -18.91
C PHE A 523 -26.98 4.16 -17.85
N PHE A 524 -27.24 2.85 -17.91
CA PHE A 524 -27.96 1.94 -17.02
C PHE A 524 -29.50 1.96 -16.98
N SER A 525 -30.08 1.01 -17.72
CA SER A 525 -31.15 0.16 -17.17
C SER A 525 -31.06 -1.26 -17.74
N ARG A 526 -31.58 -2.20 -16.94
CA ARG A 526 -31.93 -3.62 -17.22
C ARG A 526 -30.90 -4.69 -16.91
N MET A 527 -31.15 -5.33 -15.77
CA MET A 527 -30.99 -6.76 -15.61
C MET A 527 -32.39 -7.42 -15.60
N ASN A 528 -32.44 -8.64 -16.13
CA ASN A 528 -33.54 -9.63 -16.19
C ASN A 528 -34.45 -9.59 -17.43
N SER A 529 -34.12 -10.48 -18.38
CA SER A 529 -35.02 -11.56 -18.78
C SER A 529 -34.30 -12.63 -19.62
N VAL A 530 -34.42 -13.88 -19.18
CA VAL A 530 -34.67 -15.08 -20.02
C VAL A 530 -33.48 -15.89 -20.56
N PHE A 531 -33.41 -17.11 -20.02
CA PHE A 531 -33.07 -18.38 -20.65
C PHE A 531 -33.30 -18.42 -22.17
N SER A 532 -32.21 -18.55 -22.95
CA SER A 532 -32.20 -19.21 -24.27
C SER A 532 -30.79 -19.75 -24.54
N ARG A 533 -30.68 -21.08 -24.56
CA ARG A 533 -29.54 -21.83 -25.10
C ARG A 533 -29.46 -21.64 -26.61
N GLY A 534 -28.23 -21.65 -27.13
CA GLY A 534 -27.92 -22.05 -28.50
C GLY A 534 -27.27 -20.96 -29.34
N GLN A 535 -26.08 -21.28 -29.85
CA GLN A 535 -25.38 -20.62 -30.95
C GLN A 535 -24.52 -19.37 -30.66
N ILE A 536 -23.61 -19.42 -29.67
CA ILE A 536 -22.32 -18.72 -29.80
C ILE A 536 -21.27 -19.53 -29.02
N ASP A 537 -20.67 -20.56 -29.62
CA ASP A 537 -19.44 -21.15 -29.04
C ASP A 537 -18.57 -21.96 -30.02
N ASN A 538 -18.62 -21.70 -31.33
CA ASN A 538 -17.69 -22.35 -32.26
C ASN A 538 -16.37 -21.58 -32.47
N GLN A 539 -16.34 -20.27 -32.18
CA GLN A 539 -15.11 -19.47 -32.28
C GLN A 539 -14.29 -19.47 -30.99
N LEU A 540 -14.90 -19.71 -29.82
CA LEU A 540 -14.17 -19.82 -28.56
C LEU A 540 -13.54 -21.21 -28.39
N GLN A 541 -14.20 -22.27 -28.90
CA GLN A 541 -13.66 -23.64 -28.92
C GLN A 541 -12.38 -23.75 -29.77
N GLN A 542 -12.33 -23.08 -30.93
CA GLN A 542 -11.13 -23.05 -31.81
C GLN A 542 -9.93 -22.31 -31.17
N TYR A 543 -10.16 -21.36 -30.27
CA TYR A 543 -9.08 -20.68 -29.56
C TYR A 543 -8.54 -21.48 -28.37
N ILE A 544 -9.37 -22.32 -27.75
CA ILE A 544 -8.98 -23.17 -26.62
C ILE A 544 -8.24 -24.43 -27.11
N ASP A 545 -8.63 -25.00 -28.26
CA ASP A 545 -7.96 -26.18 -28.81
C ASP A 545 -6.54 -25.87 -29.32
N ASN A 546 -6.28 -24.64 -29.82
CA ASN A 546 -4.94 -24.21 -30.22
C ASN A 546 -3.96 -23.96 -29.06
N CYS A 547 -4.45 -23.85 -27.81
CA CYS A 547 -3.58 -23.67 -26.65
C CYS A 547 -3.13 -25.00 -26.00
N ASN A 548 -3.80 -26.12 -26.30
CA ASN A 548 -3.51 -27.41 -25.67
C ASN A 548 -2.44 -28.26 -26.41
N ASP A 549 -2.04 -27.89 -27.63
CA ASP A 549 -1.01 -28.62 -28.38
C ASP A 549 0.45 -28.20 -28.02
N SER A 550 0.64 -27.16 -27.20
CA SER A 550 1.97 -26.73 -26.74
C SER A 550 2.41 -27.31 -25.37
N GLN A 551 1.63 -28.20 -24.75
CA GLN A 551 2.02 -28.84 -23.47
C GLN A 551 2.24 -30.37 -23.55
N LYS A 552 2.26 -30.97 -24.74
CA LYS A 552 2.48 -32.42 -24.92
C LYS A 552 3.92 -32.85 -25.23
N ASN A 553 4.93 -32.10 -24.76
CA ASN A 553 6.34 -32.48 -24.94
C ASN A 553 7.25 -32.27 -23.72
N LYS A 554 6.73 -32.48 -22.50
CA LYS A 554 7.56 -32.68 -21.29
C LYS A 554 6.96 -33.76 -20.42
N GLY A 555 7.41 -35.00 -20.61
CA GLY A 555 6.87 -36.12 -19.84
C GLY A 555 7.56 -37.45 -20.07
N LYS A 556 8.90 -37.48 -20.22
CA LYS A 556 9.72 -38.69 -20.04
C LYS A 556 11.12 -38.29 -19.63
N PHE A 557 11.37 -38.17 -18.33
CA PHE A 557 12.66 -38.47 -17.68
C PHE A 557 12.53 -38.12 -16.20
N GLN A 558 12.13 -39.11 -15.39
CA GLN A 558 12.51 -39.25 -13.98
C GLN A 558 11.82 -40.48 -13.40
N ASN A 559 12.56 -41.57 -13.29
CA ASN A 559 12.42 -42.59 -12.25
C ASN A 559 13.57 -43.58 -12.39
N SER A 560 14.71 -43.22 -11.78
CA SER A 560 15.66 -44.17 -11.20
C SER A 560 16.70 -43.39 -10.41
N LEU A 561 17.21 -44.03 -9.35
CA LEU A 561 18.39 -43.70 -8.53
C LEU A 561 18.14 -43.05 -7.17
N LEU A 562 17.67 -43.90 -6.26
CA LEU A 562 18.23 -44.03 -4.91
C LEU A 562 19.25 -45.18 -4.95
N LYS A 563 20.54 -44.86 -4.75
CA LYS A 563 21.57 -45.67 -4.05
C LYS A 563 22.95 -45.01 -4.21
N SER A 564 23.55 -44.64 -3.08
CA SER A 564 25.00 -44.62 -2.88
C SER A 564 25.50 -46.07 -2.65
N PRO A 565 26.81 -46.40 -2.50
CA PRO A 565 28.02 -45.56 -2.45
C PRO A 565 29.23 -46.11 -3.27
N SER A 566 30.42 -45.51 -3.03
CA SER A 566 31.80 -45.97 -3.29
C SER A 566 32.57 -45.40 -4.50
N SER A 567 33.71 -44.79 -4.18
CA SER A 567 34.87 -44.42 -5.00
C SER A 567 35.76 -45.65 -5.27
N PRO A 568 36.96 -45.57 -5.90
CA PRO A 568 37.60 -44.53 -6.74
C PRO A 568 38.10 -45.08 -8.11
N LEU A 569 38.64 -44.21 -8.99
CA LEU A 569 39.71 -44.43 -10.00
C LEU A 569 39.48 -43.51 -11.21
N SER A 570 40.38 -42.54 -11.42
CA SER A 570 41.41 -42.60 -12.47
C SER A 570 40.84 -42.63 -13.88
N ASN A 571 40.85 -41.47 -14.55
CA ASN A 571 41.59 -41.32 -15.80
C ASN A 571 41.63 -39.85 -16.22
N SER A 572 42.85 -39.33 -16.14
CA SER A 572 43.33 -38.15 -16.83
C SER A 572 43.23 -38.33 -18.35
N GLN A 573 42.54 -37.42 -19.04
CA GLN A 573 42.86 -37.10 -20.42
C GLN A 573 43.19 -35.62 -20.52
N LEU A 574 44.49 -35.40 -20.76
CA LEU A 574 45.12 -34.15 -21.11
C LEU A 574 44.45 -33.55 -22.35
N ILE A 575 44.00 -32.31 -22.24
CA ILE A 575 43.75 -31.44 -23.39
C ILE A 575 45.05 -30.67 -23.63
N LYS A 576 45.65 -30.89 -24.80
CA LYS A 576 46.79 -30.13 -25.33
C LYS A 576 46.43 -28.64 -25.36
N SER A 577 47.27 -27.82 -24.74
CA SER A 577 47.29 -26.38 -24.92
C SER A 577 48.36 -26.09 -25.97
N ASP A 578 47.94 -25.52 -27.09
CA ASP A 578 48.82 -25.07 -28.16
C ASP A 578 49.69 -23.89 -27.70
N GLU A 579 50.88 -23.86 -28.28
CA GLU A 579 52.00 -22.95 -28.05
C GLU A 579 51.59 -21.49 -28.31
N ILE A 580 51.85 -20.62 -27.33
CA ILE A 580 51.93 -19.17 -27.53
C ILE A 580 53.39 -18.79 -27.43
N GLU A 581 53.99 -18.46 -28.58
CA GLU A 581 55.36 -17.97 -28.70
C GLU A 581 55.54 -16.63 -27.97
N GLU A 582 56.56 -16.55 -27.11
CA GLU A 582 57.07 -15.30 -26.54
C GLU A 582 57.81 -14.47 -27.60
N PRO A 583 57.60 -13.14 -27.67
CA PRO A 583 58.43 -12.29 -28.50
C PRO A 583 59.81 -12.05 -27.85
N SER A 584 60.83 -12.39 -28.61
CA SER A 584 62.26 -12.22 -28.29
C SER A 584 62.67 -10.76 -28.17
N GLN A 585 63.49 -10.47 -27.16
CA GLN A 585 64.09 -9.15 -26.91
C GLN A 585 65.24 -8.86 -27.89
N LEU A 586 65.13 -7.76 -28.63
CA LEU A 586 66.20 -7.16 -29.43
C LEU A 586 67.25 -6.52 -28.52
N LYS A 587 68.49 -7.04 -28.57
CA LYS A 587 69.68 -6.40 -28.00
C LYS A 587 70.08 -5.16 -28.82
N PRO A 588 70.57 -4.08 -28.18
CA PRO A 588 71.14 -2.94 -28.88
C PRO A 588 72.53 -3.28 -29.42
N LYS A 589 72.79 -2.91 -30.69
CA LYS A 589 74.14 -2.94 -31.27
C LYS A 589 74.96 -1.79 -30.68
N GLN A 590 76.13 -2.12 -30.14
CA GLN A 590 77.27 -1.22 -30.01
C GLN A 590 78.07 -1.23 -31.30
#